data_AF-A0A2A8BHU5-F1
#
_entry.id   AF-A0A2A8BHU5-F1
#
_cell.length_a   1.000
_cell.length_b   1.000
_cell.length_c   1.000
_cell.angle_alpha   90.00
_cell.angle_beta   90.00
_cell.angle_gamma   90.00
#
_symmetry.space_group_name_H-M   'P 1'
#
loop_
_entity.id
_entity.type
_entity.pdbx_description
1 polymer ?
#
loop_
_entity_poly.entity_id
_entity_poly.type
_entity_poly.pdbx_seq_one_letter_code
_entity_poly.pdbx_strand_id
1 'polypeptide(L)'
;MEDFDDELRRIDMDQKEAILVVRAYKRYLAKTDEDREYGTEVIERISNSDTTREDADFIIRCTEVIDNLIDKVFEEKVANKS
;
A
#
# COMPACT_ATOMS: atom_id res chain seq x y z
N MET A 1 12.89 2.49 -18.28
CA MET A 1 12.43 2.81 -16.93
C MET A 1 10.96 2.50 -16.94
N GLU A 2 10.49 1.63 -16.05
CA GLU A 2 9.04 1.33 -15.99
C GLU A 2 8.36 2.50 -15.27
N ASP A 3 7.25 2.96 -15.84
CA ASP A 3 6.49 4.07 -15.30
C ASP A 3 5.65 3.59 -14.10
N PHE A 4 5.36 4.49 -13.16
CA PHE A 4 4.56 4.20 -11.96
C PHE A 4 3.27 3.41 -12.24
N ASP A 5 2.56 3.79 -13.31
CA ASP A 5 1.32 3.14 -13.72
C ASP A 5 1.54 1.69 -14.19
N ASP A 6 2.70 1.38 -14.78
CA ASP A 6 3.02 0.00 -15.19
C ASP A 6 3.28 -0.89 -13.97
N GLU A 7 3.92 -0.35 -12.93
CA GLU A 7 4.14 -1.08 -11.66
C GLU A 7 2.80 -1.36 -10.95
N LEU A 8 1.88 -0.40 -10.91
CA LEU A 8 0.54 -0.63 -10.36
C LEU A 8 -0.25 -1.65 -11.18
N ARG A 9 -0.19 -1.60 -12.51
CA ARG A 9 -0.88 -2.57 -13.38
C ARG A 9 -0.39 -4.00 -13.19
N ARG A 10 0.89 -4.21 -12.84
CA ARG A 10 1.43 -5.56 -12.56
C ARG A 10 0.75 -6.24 -11.38
N ILE A 11 0.23 -5.44 -10.45
CA ILE A 11 -0.50 -5.92 -9.27
C ILE A 11 -2.02 -5.68 -9.40
N ASP A 12 -2.51 -5.46 -10.62
CA ASP A 12 -3.93 -5.21 -10.93
C ASP A 12 -4.54 -4.08 -10.07
N MET A 13 -3.77 -3.01 -9.86
CA MET A 13 -4.16 -1.89 -9.00
C MET A 13 -4.32 -0.60 -9.81
N ASP A 14 -5.40 0.13 -9.55
CA ASP A 14 -5.59 1.49 -10.05
C ASP A 14 -5.10 2.56 -9.05
N GLN A 15 -4.99 3.81 -9.51
CA GLN A 15 -4.52 4.92 -8.67
C GLN A 15 -5.43 5.21 -7.46
N LYS A 16 -6.74 4.95 -7.55
CA LYS A 16 -7.67 5.14 -6.42
C LYS A 16 -7.46 4.06 -5.37
N GLU A 17 -7.27 2.83 -5.80
CA GLU A 17 -6.92 1.70 -4.94
C GLU A 17 -5.57 1.94 -4.24
N ALA A 18 -4.57 2.41 -4.98
CA ALA A 18 -3.28 2.82 -4.42
C ALA A 18 -3.44 3.87 -3.31
N ILE A 19 -4.24 4.91 -3.53
CA ILE A 19 -4.53 5.92 -2.49
C ILE A 19 -5.21 5.29 -1.26
N LEU A 20 -6.14 4.35 -1.46
CA LEU A 20 -6.81 3.66 -0.35
C LEU A 20 -5.85 2.78 0.45
N VAL A 21 -4.97 2.03 -0.23
CA VAL A 21 -3.92 1.21 0.38
C VAL A 21 -3.01 2.09 1.24
N VAL A 22 -2.49 3.18 0.69
CA VAL A 22 -1.60 4.10 1.42
C VAL A 22 -2.33 4.73 2.61
N ARG A 23 -3.60 5.13 2.46
CA ARG A 23 -4.41 5.65 3.57
C ARG A 23 -4.60 4.63 4.69
N ALA A 24 -4.91 3.38 4.34
CA ALA A 24 -5.08 2.31 5.31
C ALA A 24 -3.78 2.01 6.05
N TYR A 25 -2.68 1.87 5.30
CA TYR A 25 -1.36 1.64 5.86
C TYR A 25 -0.95 2.74 6.84
N LYS A 26 -1.01 4.02 6.44
CA LYS A 26 -0.65 5.14 7.32
C LYS A 26 -1.45 5.18 8.62
N ARG A 27 -2.76 4.93 8.51
CA ARG A 27 -3.68 5.08 9.64
C ARG A 27 -3.54 3.94 10.65
N TYR A 28 -3.22 2.74 10.20
CA TYR A 28 -3.34 1.54 11.03
C TYR A 28 -2.04 0.75 11.19
N LEU A 29 -1.09 0.85 10.25
CA LEU A 29 0.03 -0.08 10.12
C LEU A 29 1.40 0.60 10.15
N ALA A 30 1.50 1.86 9.73
CA ALA A 30 2.75 2.62 9.75
C ALA A 30 3.29 2.75 11.18
N LYS A 31 4.54 2.31 11.37
CA LYS A 31 5.21 2.25 12.68
C LYS A 31 5.92 3.55 13.02
N THR A 32 6.46 4.23 12.01
CA THR A 32 7.24 5.45 12.16
C THR A 32 6.44 6.66 11.67
N ASP A 33 6.78 7.84 12.17
CA ASP A 33 6.24 9.09 11.63
C ASP A 33 6.76 9.36 10.21
N GLU A 34 7.98 8.91 9.90
CA GLU A 34 8.55 8.97 8.55
C GLU A 34 7.70 8.21 7.52
N ASP A 35 7.25 6.99 7.83
CA ASP A 35 6.37 6.22 6.95
C ASP A 35 5.01 6.93 6.76
N ARG A 36 4.51 7.60 7.81
CA ARG A 36 3.26 8.38 7.75
C ARG A 36 3.43 9.64 6.94
N GLU A 37 4.56 10.33 7.06
CA GLU A 37 4.87 11.52 6.27
C GLU A 37 5.02 11.15 4.80
N TYR A 38 5.86 10.15 4.49
CA TYR A 38 6.07 9.67 3.13
C TYR A 38 4.77 9.22 2.46
N GLY A 39 3.91 8.46 3.17
CA GLY A 39 2.60 8.10 2.65
C GLY A 39 1.68 9.31 2.40
N THR A 40 1.88 10.45 3.06
CA THR A 40 1.16 11.70 2.73
C THR A 40 1.62 12.23 1.38
N GLU A 41 2.93 12.32 1.20
CA GLU A 41 3.52 12.81 -0.04
C GLU A 41 3.17 11.92 -1.24
N VAL A 42 3.17 10.59 -1.07
CA VAL A 42 2.77 9.63 -2.12
C VAL A 42 1.34 9.94 -2.61
N ILE A 43 0.40 10.20 -1.71
CA ILE A 43 -0.99 10.53 -2.08
C ILE A 43 -1.06 11.86 -2.86
N GLU A 44 -0.27 12.85 -2.45
CA GLU A 44 -0.18 14.14 -3.15
C GLU A 44 0.43 13.97 -4.54
N ARG A 45 1.51 13.20 -4.68
CA ARG A 45 2.18 12.90 -5.96
C ARG A 45 1.25 12.16 -6.92
N ILE A 46 0.50 11.14 -6.46
CA ILE A 46 -0.53 10.47 -7.26
C ILE A 46 -1.57 11.48 -7.77
N SER A 47 -2.07 12.33 -6.87
CA SER A 47 -3.10 13.32 -7.21
C SER A 47 -2.62 14.36 -8.24
N ASN A 48 -1.32 14.64 -8.26
CA ASN A 48 -0.68 15.58 -9.18
C ASN A 48 -0.07 14.92 -10.42
N SER A 49 -0.17 13.58 -10.56
CA SER A 49 0.52 12.81 -11.61
C SER A 49 2.03 13.04 -11.64
N ASP A 50 2.62 13.30 -10.48
CA ASP A 50 4.07 13.54 -10.26
C ASP A 50 4.71 12.35 -9.54
N THR A 51 4.30 11.15 -9.94
CA THR A 51 4.67 9.89 -9.28
C THR A 51 6.01 9.37 -9.75
N THR A 52 6.71 8.73 -8.84
CA THR A 52 8.02 8.11 -9.05
C THR A 52 7.92 6.58 -8.96
N ARG A 53 8.98 5.88 -9.38
CA ARG A 53 9.10 4.43 -9.14
C ARG A 53 9.11 4.10 -7.64
N GLU A 54 9.71 4.96 -6.82
CA GLU A 54 9.76 4.76 -5.36
C GLU A 54 8.35 4.82 -4.74
N ASP A 55 7.45 5.63 -5.29
CA ASP A 55 6.05 5.66 -4.87
C ASP A 55 5.36 4.32 -5.13
N ALA A 56 5.60 3.70 -6.29
CA ALA A 56 5.09 2.37 -6.61
C ALA A 56 5.67 1.30 -5.68
N ASP A 57 6.98 1.31 -5.44
CA ASP A 57 7.65 0.38 -4.52
C ASP A 57 7.09 0.53 -3.08
N PHE A 58 6.78 1.75 -2.65
CA PHE A 58 6.13 1.99 -1.36
C PHE A 58 4.70 1.44 -1.30
N ILE A 59 3.90 1.63 -2.35
CA ILE A 59 2.52 1.09 -2.42
C ILE A 59 2.54 -0.43 -2.39
N ILE A 60 3.43 -1.07 -3.15
CA ILE A 60 3.59 -2.54 -3.16
C ILE A 60 3.90 -3.03 -1.74
N ARG A 61 4.85 -2.41 -1.03
CA ARG A 61 5.15 -2.74 0.37
C ARG A 61 3.94 -2.56 1.29
N CYS A 62 3.14 -1.50 1.09
CA CYS A 62 1.92 -1.29 1.87
C CYS A 62 0.92 -2.44 1.66
N THR A 63 0.72 -2.86 0.41
CA THR A 63 -0.14 -3.99 0.04
C THR A 63 0.33 -5.27 0.69
N GLU A 64 1.62 -5.61 0.58
CA GLU A 64 2.19 -6.80 1.21
C GLU A 64 1.96 -6.83 2.73
N VAL A 65 2.10 -5.70 3.42
CA VAL A 65 1.85 -5.62 4.87
C VAL A 65 0.36 -5.86 5.19
N ILE A 66 -0.55 -5.34 4.36
CA ILE A 66 -2.00 -5.53 4.54
C ILE A 66 -2.38 -6.98 4.28
N ASP A 67 -1.90 -7.59 3.19
CA ASP A 67 -2.20 -8.98 2.83
C ASP A 67 -1.68 -9.94 3.90
N ASN A 68 -0.44 -9.74 4.36
CA ASN A 68 0.13 -10.52 5.46
C ASN A 68 -0.71 -10.43 6.75
N LEU A 69 -1.37 -9.29 7.00
CA LEU A 69 -2.28 -9.16 8.15
C LEU A 69 -3.59 -9.91 7.92
N ILE A 70 -4.14 -9.82 6.71
CA ILE A 70 -5.37 -10.52 6.33
C ILE A 70 -5.17 -12.04 6.47
N ASP A 71 -4.09 -12.57 5.92
CA ASP A 71 -3.76 -14.00 5.97
C ASP A 71 -3.67 -14.50 7.42
N LYS A 72 -2.95 -13.78 8.29
CA LYS A 72 -2.86 -14.11 9.72
C LYS A 72 -4.22 -14.14 10.40
N VAL A 73 -5.08 -13.15 10.14
CA VAL A 73 -6.44 -13.10 10.71
C VAL A 73 -7.29 -14.27 10.21
N PHE A 74 -7.10 -14.71 8.96
CA PHE A 74 -7.79 -15.90 8.43
C PHE A 74 -7.29 -17.18 9.10
N GLU A 75 -5.98 -17.36 9.24
CA GLU A 75 -5.38 -18.53 9.91
C GLU A 75 -5.85 -18.66 11.36
N GLU A 76 -5.83 -17.58 12.13
CA GLU A 76 -6.32 -17.56 13.53
C GLU A 76 -7.81 -17.94 13.62
N LYS A 77 -8.63 -17.46 12.69
CA LYS A 77 -10.06 -17.82 12.64
C LYS A 77 -10.30 -19.28 12.32
N VAL A 78 -9.45 -19.91 11.50
CA VAL A 78 -9.54 -21.34 11.20
C VAL A 78 -9.10 -22.17 12.41
N ALA A 79 -7.99 -21.78 13.05
CA ALA A 79 -7.47 -22.46 14.24
C ALA A 79 -8.47 -22.43 15.41
N ASN A 80 -9.16 -21.31 15.66
CA ASN A 80 -10.11 -21.16 16.76
C ASN A 80 -11.49 -21.81 16.52
N LYS A 81 -11.74 -22.36 15.34
CA LYS A 81 -12.96 -23.11 15.01
C LYS A 81 -12.78 -24.63 15.09
N SER A 82 -11.56 -25.09 15.37
CA SER A 82 -11.18 -26.50 15.53
C SER A 82 -11.08 -26.88 16.99
#